data_AF-A0A519T9Z3-F1
#
_entry.id   AF-A0A519T9Z3-F1
#
_cell.length_a   1.000
_cell.length_b   1.000
_cell.length_c   1.000
_cell.angle_alpha   90.00
_cell.angle_beta   90.00
_cell.angle_gamma   90.00
#
_symmetry.space_group_name_H-M   'P 1'
#
loop_
_entity.id
_entity.type
_entity.pdbx_description
1 polymer ?
#
loop_
_entity_poly.entity_id
_entity_poly.type
_entity_poly.pdbx_seq_one_letter_code
_entity_poly.pdbx_strand_id
1 'polypeptide(L)'
;MPTAARRTVVLIIPSREEVRSFSRFSLSVVTIVFNDKVNIYWARLQVSKRLREAESQIPTGTGRPERASVTTGLSEAYCYLVRAELGYEQQ
;
A
#
# COMPACT_ATOMS: atom_id res chain seq x y z
N MET A 1 -5.95 3.23 22.85
CA MET A 1 -5.10 4.40 22.49
C MET A 1 -5.11 4.56 20.96
N PRO A 2 -5.12 5.79 20.42
CA PRO A 2 -6.10 6.23 19.43
C PRO A 2 -5.83 5.72 18.01
N THR A 3 -6.56 4.70 17.58
CA THR A 3 -6.53 4.19 16.19
C THR A 3 -7.37 5.04 15.22
N ALA A 4 -8.12 6.02 15.74
CA ALA A 4 -9.08 6.81 14.96
C ALA A 4 -8.42 7.85 14.02
N ALA A 5 -7.28 8.42 14.40
CA ALA A 5 -6.67 9.53 13.65
C ALA A 5 -6.02 9.11 12.33
N ARG A 6 -5.61 7.83 12.19
CA ARG A 6 -4.93 7.34 10.98
C ARG A 6 -5.85 7.12 9.78
N ARG A 7 -7.16 6.97 9.99
CA ARG A 7 -8.10 6.63 8.89
C ARG A 7 -8.58 7.85 8.10
N THR A 8 -8.58 9.04 8.69
CA THR A 8 -9.32 10.19 8.13
C THR A 8 -8.66 10.83 6.91
N VAL A 9 -7.33 10.90 6.83
CA VAL A 9 -6.63 11.71 5.81
C VAL A 9 -6.73 11.11 4.40
N VAL A 10 -6.78 9.78 4.29
CA VAL A 10 -6.84 9.07 2.99
C VAL A 10 -8.28 9.00 2.44
N LEU A 11 -9.29 9.19 3.29
CA LEU A 11 -10.71 9.07 2.93
C LEU A 11 -11.24 10.21 2.04
N ILE A 12 -10.44 11.20 1.65
CA ILE A 12 -10.94 12.39 0.92
C ILE A 12 -10.45 12.46 -0.53
N ILE A 13 -10.16 11.32 -1.17
CA ILE A 13 -9.70 11.31 -2.57
C ILE A 13 -10.91 11.24 -3.53
N PRO A 14 -11.08 12.19 -4.46
CA PRO A 14 -12.17 12.15 -5.43
C PRO A 14 -12.06 10.94 -6.36
N SER A 15 -13.21 10.45 -6.85
CA SER A 15 -13.32 9.33 -7.79
C SER A 15 -12.84 7.96 -7.27
N ARG A 16 -12.80 7.78 -5.95
CA ARG A 16 -12.57 6.47 -5.31
C ARG A 16 -13.87 5.69 -5.22
N GLU A 17 -13.79 4.39 -5.43
CA GLU A 17 -14.90 3.44 -5.30
C GLU A 17 -14.91 2.79 -3.93
N GLU A 18 -13.73 2.38 -3.44
CA GLU A 18 -13.61 1.73 -2.13
C GLU A 18 -12.28 2.08 -1.46
N VAL A 19 -12.28 2.14 -0.13
CA VAL A 19 -11.05 2.23 0.68
C VAL A 19 -11.06 1.11 1.70
N ARG A 20 -10.07 0.23 1.61
CA ARG A 20 -9.82 -0.84 2.58
C ARG A 20 -8.56 -0.53 3.36
N SER A 21 -8.57 -0.77 4.66
CA SER A 21 -7.40 -0.57 5.51
C SER A 21 -7.30 -1.71 6.51
N PHE A 22 -6.13 -2.35 6.60
CA PHE A 22 -5.85 -3.32 7.65
C PHE A 22 -4.51 -2.99 8.33
N SER A 23 -4.44 -3.28 9.62
CA SER A 23 -3.24 -3.05 10.43
C SER A 23 -2.95 -4.29 11.25
N ARG A 24 -1.78 -4.90 11.09
CA ARG A 24 -1.37 -6.12 11.80
C ARG A 24 0.16 -6.13 11.94
N PHE A 25 0.68 -6.52 13.11
CA PHE A 25 2.12 -6.67 13.38
C PHE A 25 3.02 -5.57 12.76
N SER A 26 2.92 -4.33 13.23
CA SER A 26 3.66 -3.15 12.70
C SER A 26 3.43 -2.81 11.22
N LEU A 27 2.67 -3.60 10.47
CA LEU A 27 2.30 -3.30 9.10
C LEU A 27 0.92 -2.62 9.06
N SER A 28 0.85 -1.48 8.39
CA SER A 28 -0.41 -0.80 8.08
C SER A 28 -0.53 -0.66 6.58
N VAL A 29 -1.53 -1.30 5.98
CA VAL A 29 -1.79 -1.25 4.55
C VAL A 29 -3.11 -0.56 4.30
N VAL A 30 -3.10 0.39 3.37
CA VAL A 30 -4.29 1.08 2.89
C VAL A 30 -4.41 0.86 1.39
N THR A 31 -5.50 0.22 0.98
CA THR A 31 -5.86 -0.06 -0.41
C THR A 31 -6.95 0.91 -0.84
N ILE A 32 -6.73 1.62 -1.94
CA ILE A 32 -7.68 2.56 -2.51
C ILE A 32 -8.05 2.04 -3.89
N VAL A 33 -9.32 1.71 -4.07
CA VAL A 33 -9.89 1.24 -5.33
C VAL A 33 -10.47 2.46 -6.04
N PHE A 34 -10.06 2.66 -7.29
CA PHE A 34 -10.57 3.72 -8.16
C PHE A 34 -11.41 3.09 -9.26
N ASN A 35 -12.35 3.87 -9.79
CA ASN A 35 -13.11 3.46 -10.97
C ASN A 35 -12.19 3.30 -12.19
N ASP A 36 -12.49 2.36 -13.09
CA ASP A 36 -11.72 2.07 -14.31
C ASP A 36 -11.48 3.28 -15.22
N LYS A 37 -12.36 4.30 -15.16
CA LYS A 37 -12.25 5.53 -15.95
C LYS A 37 -11.22 6.51 -15.39
N VAL A 38 -10.65 6.26 -14.22
CA VAL A 38 -9.70 7.17 -13.56
C VAL A 38 -8.30 6.94 -14.09
N ASN A 39 -7.65 8.02 -14.52
CA ASN A 39 -6.25 7.97 -14.91
C ASN A 39 -5.36 7.61 -13.69
N ILE A 40 -4.58 6.54 -13.83
CA ILE A 40 -3.72 6.02 -12.76
C ILE A 40 -2.69 7.05 -12.25
N TYR A 41 -2.14 7.88 -13.12
CA TYR A 41 -1.16 8.90 -12.74
C TYR A 41 -1.81 10.04 -11.97
N TRP A 42 -3.03 10.45 -12.37
CA TRP A 42 -3.82 11.42 -11.63
C TRP A 42 -4.16 10.90 -10.22
N ALA A 43 -4.62 9.65 -10.13
CA ALA A 43 -4.91 9.01 -8.85
C ALA A 43 -3.66 8.98 -7.94
N ARG A 44 -2.51 8.60 -8.48
CA ARG A 44 -1.23 8.60 -7.74
C ARG A 44 -0.82 9.99 -7.26
N LEU A 45 -1.07 11.04 -8.04
CA LEU A 45 -0.78 12.42 -7.64
C LEU A 45 -1.65 12.83 -6.43
N GLN A 46 -2.96 12.52 -6.48
CA GLN A 46 -3.87 12.80 -5.35
C GLN A 46 -3.46 12.05 -4.08
N VAL A 47 -3.11 10.76 -4.21
CA VAL A 47 -2.62 9.95 -3.08
C VAL A 47 -1.32 10.53 -2.52
N SER A 48 -0.40 10.96 -3.37
CA SER A 48 0.90 11.51 -2.94
C SER A 48 0.74 12.81 -2.16
N LYS A 49 -0.18 13.68 -2.60
CA LYS A 49 -0.51 14.91 -1.89
C LYS A 49 -1.05 14.62 -0.48
N ARG A 50 -1.99 13.67 -0.38
CA ARG A 50 -2.59 13.28 0.90
C ARG A 50 -1.63 12.54 1.82
N LEU A 51 -0.73 11.74 1.26
CA LEU A 51 0.29 11.06 2.03
C LEU A 51 1.22 12.05 2.71
N ARG A 52 1.65 13.09 1.97
CA ARG A 52 2.49 14.16 2.52
C ARG A 52 1.77 14.99 3.59
N GLU A 53 0.47 15.23 3.42
CA GLU A 53 -0.37 15.85 4.45
C GLU A 53 -0.55 14.94 5.68
N ALA A 54 -0.53 13.62 5.50
CA ALA A 54 -0.62 12.65 6.60
C ALA A 54 0.71 12.46 7.33
N GLU A 55 1.86 12.62 6.66
CA GLU A 55 3.19 12.52 7.26
C GLU A 55 3.36 13.46 8.45
N SER A 56 2.83 14.68 8.38
CA SER A 56 2.88 15.64 9.48
C SER A 56 2.04 15.23 10.70
N GLN A 57 1.11 14.29 10.52
CA GLN A 57 0.23 13.77 11.57
C GLN A 57 0.71 12.42 12.12
N ILE A 58 1.78 11.85 11.55
CA ILE A 58 2.35 10.58 12.02
C ILE A 58 3.35 10.86 13.16
N PRO A 59 3.17 10.23 14.34
CA PRO A 59 4.10 10.39 15.45
C PRO A 59 5.52 9.96 15.06
N THR A 60 6.51 10.70 15.54
CA THR A 60 7.92 10.37 15.38
C THR A 60 8.20 8.97 15.93
N GLY A 61 8.87 8.13 15.15
CA GLY A 61 9.18 6.74 15.51
C GLY A 61 8.29 5.66 14.86
N THR A 62 7.20 6.03 14.16
CA THR A 62 6.25 5.05 13.59
C THR A 62 6.52 4.65 12.12
N GLY A 63 7.72 4.94 11.61
CA GLY A 63 8.09 4.76 10.20
C GLY A 63 7.49 5.83 9.28
N ARG A 64 8.14 6.07 8.13
CA ARG A 64 7.58 6.96 7.09
C ARG A 64 6.68 6.13 6.18
N PRO A 65 5.47 6.61 5.88
CA PRO A 65 4.59 5.91 4.96
C PRO A 65 5.16 6.02 3.55
N GLU A 66 5.32 4.88 2.88
CA GLU A 66 5.80 4.84 1.50
C GLU A 66 4.71 4.34 0.56
N ARG A 67 4.71 4.85 -0.68
CA ARG A 67 3.82 4.34 -1.72
C ARG A 67 4.49 3.19 -2.44
N ALA A 68 3.77 2.10 -2.59
CA ALA A 68 4.18 1.01 -3.46
C ALA A 68 4.37 1.49 -4.92
N SER A 69 5.29 0.80 -5.60
CA SER A 69 5.48 0.92 -7.06
C SER A 69 4.18 0.67 -7.82
N VAL A 70 4.13 1.13 -9.07
CA VAL A 70 2.99 0.81 -9.94
C VAL A 70 3.08 -0.67 -10.26
N THR A 71 2.11 -1.43 -9.78
CA THR A 71 2.03 -2.87 -9.97
C THR A 71 0.63 -3.20 -10.49
N THR A 72 0.54 -4.04 -11.52
CA THR A 72 -0.72 -4.62 -11.99
C THR A 72 -0.86 -6.02 -11.39
N GLY A 73 -2.08 -6.57 -11.30
CA GLY A 73 -2.29 -7.96 -10.85
C GLY A 73 -1.68 -9.04 -11.76
N LEU A 74 -0.97 -8.65 -12.82
CA LEU A 74 -0.23 -9.51 -13.75
C LEU A 74 1.27 -9.54 -13.47
N SER A 75 1.78 -8.80 -12.47
CA SER A 75 3.22 -8.76 -12.18
C SER A 75 3.75 -10.03 -11.50
N GLU A 76 2.88 -10.90 -11.00
CA GLU A 76 3.22 -12.27 -10.56
C GLU A 76 3.16 -13.27 -11.73
N ALA A 77 3.64 -12.88 -12.92
CA ALA A 77 3.63 -13.77 -14.08
C ALA A 77 4.57 -14.98 -13.89
N TYR A 78 5.61 -14.86 -13.06
CA TYR A 78 6.55 -15.94 -12.80
C TYR A 78 7.03 -15.95 -11.35
N CYS A 79 6.54 -16.93 -10.59
CA CYS A 79 7.11 -17.32 -9.31
C CYS A 79 7.93 -18.60 -9.53
N TYR A 80 9.24 -18.53 -9.30
CA TYR A 80 10.12 -19.70 -9.35
C TYR A 80 10.42 -20.17 -7.93
N LEU A 81 10.34 -21.47 -7.70
CA LEU A 81 10.84 -22.10 -6.47
C LEU A 81 12.22 -22.67 -6.77
N VAL A 82 13.25 -22.09 -6.18
CA VAL A 82 14.60 -22.66 -6.18
C VAL A 82 14.59 -23.82 -5.20
N ARG A 83 14.83 -25.04 -5.69
CA ARG A 83 15.04 -26.24 -4.87
C ARG A 83 16.47 -26.72 -5.06
N ALA A 84 17.03 -27.31 -4.01
CA ALA A 84 18.26 -28.08 -4.14
C ALA A 84 18.03 -29.26 -5.10
N GLU A 85 19.05 -29.64 -5.86
CA GLU A 85 19.01 -30.88 -6.64
C GLU A 85 18.87 -32.10 -5.71
N LEU A 86 18.29 -33.18 -6.24
CA LEU A 86 18.13 -34.43 -5.49
C LEU A 86 19.49 -34.89 -4.95
N GLY A 87 19.64 -34.94 -3.62
CA GLY A 87 20.90 -35.28 -2.96
C GLY A 87 21.64 -34.12 -2.27
N TYR A 88 21.21 -32.87 -2.47
CA TYR A 88 21.77 -31.67 -1.83
C TYR A 88 20.85 -31.04 -0.77
N GLU A 89 19.81 -31.74 -0.33
CA GLU A 89 18.81 -31.22 0.62
C GLU A 89 19.31 -31.09 2.07
N GLN A 90 20.48 -31.67 2.39
CA GLN A 90 20.98 -31.87 3.76
C GLN A 90 22.39 -31.30 4.00
N GLN A 91 22.93 -30.47 3.09
CA GLN A 91 24.28 -29.89 3.23
C GLN A 91 24.26 -28.50 3.88
#